data_AF-A0A3D9SA46-F1
#
_entry.id   AF-A0A3D9SA46-F1
#
_cell.length_a   1.000
_cell.length_b   1.000
_cell.length_c   1.000
_cell.angle_alpha   90.00
_cell.angle_beta   90.00
_cell.angle_gamma   90.00
#
_symmetry.space_group_name_H-M   'P 1'
#
loop_
_entity.id
_entity.type
_entity.pdbx_description
1 polymer ?
#
loop_
_entity_poly.entity_id
_entity_poly.type
_entity_poly.pdbx_seq_one_letter_code
_entity_poly.pdbx_strand_id
1 'polypeptide(L)' 'MYLAYLERWLDEITPMLAGAQITECGHTILWQVENEFGYGNKPYIMRLLDRARRLGIDVPIVPNSGHYYAE' A
#
# COMPACT_ATOMS: atom_id res chain seq x y z
N MET A 1 -3.33 -18.33 -4.94
CA MET A 1 -4.77 -18.02 -5.04
C MET A 1 -5.10 -16.66 -4.44
N TYR A 2 -4.84 -16.41 -3.14
CA TYR A 2 -5.09 -15.12 -2.47
C TYR A 2 -4.53 -13.89 -3.20
N LEU A 3 -3.22 -13.88 -3.50
CA LEU A 3 -2.55 -12.71 -4.10
C LEU A 3 -3.15 -12.26 -5.44
N ALA A 4 -3.63 -13.20 -6.25
CA ALA A 4 -4.25 -12.87 -7.53
C ALA A 4 -5.57 -12.11 -7.35
N TYR A 5 -6.36 -12.43 -6.32
CA TYR A 5 -7.59 -11.69 -6.03
C TYR A 5 -7.30 -10.32 -5.43
N LEU A 6 -6.32 -10.24 -4.53
CA LEU A 6 -5.87 -8.97 -3.97
C LEU A 6 -5.33 -8.03 -5.06
N GLU A 7 -4.48 -8.53 -5.95
CA GLU A 7 -3.94 -7.75 -7.07
C GLU A 7 -5.04 -7.27 -8.01
N ARG A 8 -6.01 -8.14 -8.34
CA ARG A 8 -7.17 -7.73 -9.14
C ARG A 8 -7.98 -6.62 -8.50
N TRP A 9 -8.10 -6.60 -7.18
CA TRP A 9 -8.78 -5.50 -6.49
C TRP A 9 -7.94 -4.21 -6.50
N LEU A 10 -6.62 -4.32 -6.26
CA LEU A 10 -5.69 -3.18 -6.35
C LEU A 10 -5.70 -2.55 -7.75
N ASP A 11 -5.77 -3.37 -8.80
CA ASP A 11 -5.82 -2.93 -10.19
C ASP A 11 -7.00 -2.02 -10.50
N GLU A 12 -8.12 -2.20 -9.80
CA GLU A 12 -9.30 -1.36 -9.97
C GLU A 12 -9.23 -0.10 -9.09
N ILE A 13 -8.91 -0.26 -7.80
CA ILE A 13 -9.02 0.86 -6.83
C ILE A 13 -7.83 1.82 -6.90
N THR A 14 -6.61 1.32 -7.09
CA THR A 14 -5.40 2.14 -6.99
C THR A 14 -5.31 3.22 -8.07
N PRO A 15 -5.62 2.96 -9.36
CA PRO A 15 -5.60 4.01 -10.38
C PRO A 15 -6.58 5.15 -10.12
N MET A 16 -7.73 4.87 -9.49
CA MET A 16 -8.72 5.90 -9.11
C MET A 16 -8.16 6.87 -8.06
N LEU A 17 -7.24 6.40 -7.21
CA LEU A 17 -6.63 7.18 -6.14
C LEU A 17 -5.31 7.85 -6.57
N ALA A 18 -4.67 7.38 -7.64
CA ALA A 18 -3.41 7.93 -8.12
C ALA A 18 -3.52 9.44 -8.45
N GLY A 19 -4.62 9.87 -9.06
CA GLY A 19 -4.87 11.28 -9.37
C GLY A 19 -5.18 12.17 -8.15
N ALA A 20 -5.34 11.60 -6.96
CA ALA A 20 -5.60 12.36 -5.73
C ALA A 20 -4.33 12.68 -4.94
N GLN A 21 -3.16 12.25 -5.41
CA GLN A 21 -1.87 12.45 -4.75
C GLN A 21 -1.40 13.90 -4.83
N ILE A 22 -0.64 14.35 -3.81
CA ILE A 22 -0.03 15.68 -3.80
C ILE A 22 0.91 15.93 -4.98
N THR A 23 1.50 14.88 -5.55
CA THR A 23 2.32 14.94 -6.77
C THR A 23 1.52 15.30 -8.03
N GLU A 24 0.20 15.03 -8.01
CA GLU A 24 -0.76 15.33 -9.07
C GLU A 24 -1.70 16.50 -8.66
N CYS A 25 -1.21 17.41 -7.82
CA CYS A 25 -1.99 18.54 -7.26
C CYS A 25 -3.22 18.13 -6.42
N GLY A 26 -3.25 16.90 -5.92
CA GLY A 26 -4.27 16.41 -4.98
C GLY A 26 -3.90 16.60 -3.51
N HIS A 27 -4.60 15.88 -2.63
CA HIS A 27 -4.51 16.05 -1.16
C HIS A 27 -3.94 14.83 -0.43
N THR A 28 -3.75 13.69 -1.12
CA THR A 28 -3.19 12.48 -0.52
C THR A 28 -1.67 12.62 -0.41
N ILE A 29 -1.14 12.43 0.80
CA ILE A 29 0.29 12.60 1.11
C ILE A 29 1.00 11.28 1.46
N LEU A 30 0.27 10.21 1.74
CA LEU A 30 0.80 8.91 2.16
C LEU A 30 -0.09 7.77 1.64
N TRP A 31 0.48 6.58 1.48
CA TRP A 31 -0.23 5.33 1.20
C TRP A 31 0.18 4.26 2.21
N GLN A 32 -0.79 3.57 2.82
CA GLN A 32 -0.48 2.48 3.76
C GLN A 32 -0.34 1.13 3.03
N VAL A 33 0.71 0.36 3.32
CA VAL A 33 0.81 -1.05 2.93
C VAL A 33 0.37 -1.94 4.08
N GLU A 34 -0.56 -2.86 3.79
CA GLU A 34 -1.09 -3.82 4.78
C GLU A 34 -1.70 -3.13 6.02
N ASN A 35 -2.13 -3.91 7.00
CA ASN A 35 -2.53 -3.42 8.31
C ASN A 35 -2.03 -4.31 9.44
N GLU A 36 -1.21 -3.76 10.35
CA GLU A 36 -0.70 -4.45 11.56
C GLU A 36 0.01 -5.79 11.29
N PHE A 37 0.42 -6.02 10.04
CA PHE A 37 1.07 -7.24 9.62
C PHE A 37 2.50 -7.38 10.18
N GLY A 38 3.08 -6.25 10.61
CA GLY A 38 4.49 -6.16 10.93
C GLY A 38 5.36 -6.53 9.73
N TYR A 39 6.52 -7.13 10.00
CA TYR A 39 7.50 -7.51 8.96
C TYR A 39 7.61 -9.03 8.74
N GLY A 40 6.55 -9.79 9.07
CA GLY A 40 6.57 -11.26 9.09
C GLY A 40 6.93 -11.91 7.74
N ASN A 41 6.22 -11.53 6.66
CA ASN A 41 6.49 -12.02 5.31
C ASN A 41 6.95 -10.88 4.40
N LYS A 42 8.28 -10.65 4.35
CA LYS A 42 8.87 -9.56 3.56
C LYS A 42 8.60 -9.69 2.05
N PRO A 43 8.75 -10.86 1.39
CA PRO A 43 8.43 -10.99 -0.03
C PRO A 43 6.99 -10.60 -0.37
N TYR A 44 6.04 -10.94 0.50
CA TYR A 44 4.64 -10.53 0.33
C TYR A 44 4.50 -9.01 0.37
N ILE A 45 5.03 -8.35 1.41
CA ILE A 45 4.97 -6.88 1.53
C ILE A 45 5.65 -6.18 0.35
N MET A 46 6.82 -6.65 -0.07
CA MET A 46 7.53 -6.07 -1.23
C MET A 46 6.70 -6.19 -2.52
N ARG A 47 5.99 -7.31 -2.70
CA ARG A 47 5.09 -7.48 -3.85
C ARG A 47 3.94 -6.47 -3.85
N LEU A 48 3.39 -6.13 -2.69
CA LEU A 48 2.34 -5.09 -2.58
C LEU A 48 2.89 -3.70 -2.85
N LEU A 49 4.08 -3.38 -2.31
CA LEU A 49 4.79 -2.13 -2.61
C LEU A 49 5.01 -1.98 -4.12
N ASP A 50 5.58 -3.00 -4.76
CA ASP A 50 5.86 -3.00 -6.18
C ASP A 50 4.57 -2.84 -7.01
N ARG A 51 3.47 -3.46 -6.57
CA ARG A 51 2.18 -3.32 -7.27
C ARG A 51 1.65 -1.91 -7.16
N ALA A 52 1.61 -1.33 -5.96
CA ALA A 52 1.15 0.05 -5.74
C ALA A 52 1.97 1.06 -6.57
N ARG A 53 3.30 0.90 -6.63
CA ARG A 53 4.17 1.72 -7.47
C ARG A 53 3.84 1.60 -8.96
N ARG A 54 3.67 0.38 -9.47
CA ARG A 54 3.29 0.17 -10.89
C ARG A 54 1.93 0.75 -11.25
N LEU A 55 1.03 0.87 -10.28
CA LEU A 55 -0.30 1.45 -10.44
C LEU A 55 -0.32 2.98 -10.23
N GLY A 56 0.84 3.62 -10.10
CA GLY A 56 0.98 5.08 -10.09
C GLY A 56 0.94 5.72 -8.71
N ILE A 57 1.12 4.96 -7.62
CA ILE A 57 1.35 5.56 -6.30
C ILE A 57 2.80 6.03 -6.22
N ASP A 58 3.00 7.32 -6.00
CA ASP A 58 4.30 8.02 -5.92
C ASP A 58 4.57 8.63 -4.54
N VAL A 59 3.53 8.87 -3.74
CA VAL A 59 3.68 9.31 -2.33
C VAL A 59 4.38 8.25 -1.47
N PRO A 60 4.97 8.61 -0.32
CA PRO A 60 5.60 7.61 0.56
C PRO A 60 4.62 6.50 0.96
N ILE A 61 5.10 5.25 0.87
CA ILE A 61 4.37 4.07 1.31
C ILE A 61 4.84 3.69 2.71
N VAL A 62 3.92 3.58 3.66
CA VAL A 62 4.21 3.33 5.07
C VAL A 62 3.47 2.10 5.59
N PRO A 63 4.06 1.25 6.44
CA PRO A 63 3.31 0.26 7.20
C PRO A 63 2.75 0.90 8.47
N ASN A 64 1.69 0.32 9.03
CA ASN A 64 1.39 0.46 10.45
C ASN A 64 1.70 -0.87 11.16
N SER A 65 2.24 -0.77 12.36
CA SER A 65 2.42 -1.93 13.24
C SER A 65 2.05 -1.50 14.64
N GLY A 66 1.07 -2.17 15.23
CA GLY A 66 0.82 -2.05 16.66
C GLY A 66 2.02 -2.63 17.41
N HIS A 67 2.88 -1.75 17.92
CA HIS A 67 3.64 -2.11 19.11
C HIS A 67 2.64 -2.05 20.27
N TYR A 68 1.94 -3.17 20.53
CA TYR A 68 1.38 -3.38 21.85
C TYR A 68 2.58 -3.45 22.78
N TYR A 69 2.98 -2.31 23.34
CA TYR A 69 3.80 -2.30 24.54
C TYR A 69 2.99 -3.03 25.60
N ALA A 70 3.24 -4.34 25.74
CA ALA A 70 2.97 -5.00 26.99
C ALA A 70 3.99 -4.40 27.96
N GLU A 71 3.49 -3.54 28.86
CA GLU A 71 4.12 -3.36 30.16
C GLU A 71 4.20 -4.72 30.88
#